data_AF-E6JZS4-F1
#
_entry.id   AF-E6JZS4-F1
#
_cell.length_a   1.000
_cell.length_b   1.000
_cell.length_c   1.000
_cell.angle_alpha   90.00
_cell.angle_beta   90.00
_cell.angle_gamma   90.00
#
_symmetry.space_group_name_H-M   'P 1'
#
loop_
_entity.id
_entity.type
_entity.pdbx_description
1 polymer ?
#
loop_
_entity_poly.entity_id
_entity_poly.type
_entity_poly.pdbx_seq_one_letter_code
_entity_poly.pdbx_strand_id
1 'polypeptide(L)'
;MNSVVTDSVKKRFTLWIAQWTPKCSYSGSYGIWQYSSKGKVSGISGNVDMDYSYIDFPSTIKNGGFNGYGKTASTSTTIAKKSVDEIAAEIIAGKWGNGSDRKSRITAAGYDYNAVQAKVNEKLGAATKKSTAVYYTVKSGDALSGIAKKYGTTVSAIQKLNSRSSGM
;
A
#
# COMPACT_ATOMS: atom_id res chain seq x y z
N MET A 1 -6.48 26.75 -12.49
CA MET A 1 -7.71 26.32 -11.78
C MET A 1 -8.11 27.42 -10.83
N ASN A 2 -9.26 28.05 -11.05
CA ASN A 2 -9.85 28.98 -10.08
C ASN A 2 -10.56 28.17 -8.99
N SER A 3 -9.84 27.69 -7.97
CA SER A 3 -10.51 27.09 -6.82
C SER A 3 -10.98 28.21 -5.89
N VAL A 4 -12.25 28.59 -5.96
CA VAL A 4 -12.90 29.59 -5.09
C VAL A 4 -13.12 29.05 -3.66
N VAL A 5 -12.40 28.00 -3.27
CA VAL A 5 -12.53 27.34 -1.97
C VAL A 5 -11.57 28.00 -1.00
N THR A 6 -12.11 28.66 0.01
CA THR A 6 -11.33 29.30 1.06
C THR A 6 -10.64 28.25 1.94
N ASP A 7 -9.52 28.61 2.55
CA ASP A 7 -8.80 27.69 3.44
C ASP A 7 -9.63 27.29 4.67
N SER A 8 -10.55 28.15 5.11
CA SER A 8 -11.53 27.83 6.14
C SER A 8 -12.45 26.67 5.76
N VAL A 9 -12.85 26.58 4.49
CA VAL A 9 -13.65 25.46 3.96
C VAL A 9 -12.79 24.20 3.84
N LYS A 10 -11.57 24.31 3.30
CA LYS A 10 -10.64 23.18 3.16
C LYS A 10 -10.27 22.54 4.50
N LYS A 11 -10.29 23.31 5.60
CA LYS A 11 -10.02 22.83 6.96
C LYS A 11 -11.22 22.14 7.61
N ARG A 12 -12.44 22.61 7.32
CA ARG A 12 -13.67 22.10 7.94
C ARG A 12 -14.20 20.85 7.25
N PHE A 13 -13.95 20.71 5.96
CA PHE A 13 -14.55 19.67 5.14
C PHE A 13 -13.51 18.86 4.40
N THR A 14 -13.77 17.57 4.26
CA THR A 14 -13.09 16.75 3.27
C THR A 14 -13.46 17.23 1.87
N LEU A 15 -12.45 17.47 1.03
CA LEU A 15 -12.67 17.90 -0.34
C LEU A 15 -12.90 16.71 -1.28
N TRP A 16 -13.86 16.88 -2.18
CA TRP A 16 -14.04 16.07 -3.38
C TRP A 16 -13.50 16.87 -4.57
N ILE A 17 -12.45 16.36 -5.20
CA ILE A 17 -11.76 17.03 -6.31
C ILE A 17 -12.23 16.43 -7.62
N ALA A 18 -12.73 17.25 -8.54
CA ALA A 18 -13.04 16.83 -9.91
C ALA A 18 -11.90 17.24 -10.84
N GLN A 19 -11.14 16.25 -11.31
CA GLN A 19 -10.05 16.46 -12.26
C GLN A 19 -9.90 15.24 -13.17
N TRP A 20 -10.41 15.33 -14.40
CA TRP A 20 -10.42 14.23 -15.36
C TRP A 20 -9.07 14.05 -16.08
N THR A 21 -8.03 13.74 -15.31
CA THR A 21 -6.65 13.50 -15.78
C THR A 21 -6.18 12.10 -15.35
N PRO A 22 -5.16 11.51 -15.98
CA PRO A 22 -4.61 10.22 -15.52
C PRO A 22 -4.03 10.26 -14.10
N LYS A 23 -3.73 11.46 -13.58
CA LYS A 23 -3.22 11.70 -12.23
C LYS A 23 -3.73 13.03 -11.68
N CYS A 24 -4.25 13.00 -10.44
CA CYS A 24 -4.63 14.20 -9.71
C CYS A 24 -3.41 15.10 -9.46
N SER A 25 -3.50 16.37 -9.83
CA SER A 25 -2.45 17.38 -9.60
C SER A 25 -2.79 18.35 -8.47
N TYR A 26 -3.90 18.14 -7.76
CA TYR A 26 -4.26 18.92 -6.58
C TYR A 26 -3.31 18.57 -5.42
N SER A 27 -2.65 19.59 -4.87
CA SER A 27 -1.63 19.43 -3.83
C SER A 27 -2.18 19.50 -2.40
N GLY A 28 -3.43 19.95 -2.22
CA GLY A 28 -4.09 19.98 -0.92
C GLY A 28 -4.57 18.60 -0.47
N SER A 29 -5.10 18.49 0.74
CA SER A 29 -5.76 17.26 1.22
C SER A 29 -7.14 17.10 0.60
N TYR A 30 -7.50 15.87 0.22
CA TYR A 30 -8.80 15.51 -0.35
C TYR A 30 -9.14 14.08 0.03
N GLY A 31 -10.42 13.75 0.05
CA GLY A 31 -10.90 12.40 0.38
C GLY A 31 -11.56 11.68 -0.80
N ILE A 32 -11.94 12.40 -1.86
CA ILE A 32 -12.48 11.81 -3.08
C ILE A 32 -11.86 12.51 -4.28
N TRP A 33 -11.54 11.74 -5.33
CA TRP A 33 -11.12 12.27 -6.62
C TRP A 33 -11.98 11.69 -7.74
N GLN A 34 -12.72 12.55 -8.44
CA GLN A 34 -13.40 12.20 -9.69
C GLN A 34 -12.41 12.26 -10.84
N TYR A 35 -12.07 11.10 -11.41
CA TYR A 35 -11.07 10.96 -12.46
C TYR A 35 -11.67 10.80 -13.86
N SER A 36 -12.98 10.53 -13.97
CA SER A 36 -13.70 10.51 -15.26
C SER A 36 -15.17 10.91 -15.07
N SER A 37 -15.75 11.56 -16.08
CA SER A 37 -17.21 11.78 -16.22
C SER A 37 -17.82 10.95 -17.36
N LYS A 38 -17.04 10.03 -17.91
CA LYS A 38 -17.39 9.22 -19.09
C LYS A 38 -17.27 7.72 -18.82
N GLY A 39 -17.36 7.32 -17.55
CA GLY A 39 -17.35 5.92 -17.15
C GLY A 39 -18.56 5.16 -17.66
N LYS A 40 -18.46 3.83 -17.57
CA LYS A 40 -19.55 2.89 -17.88
C LYS A 40 -19.63 1.87 -16.76
N VAL A 41 -20.85 1.67 -16.23
CA VAL A 41 -21.16 0.64 -15.25
C VAL A 41 -22.30 -0.19 -15.81
N SER A 42 -22.14 -1.52 -15.81
CA SER A 42 -23.16 -2.44 -16.30
C SER A 42 -24.48 -2.21 -15.57
N GLY A 43 -25.58 -2.14 -16.32
CA GLY A 43 -26.92 -1.86 -15.77
C GLY A 43 -27.26 -0.37 -15.62
N ILE A 44 -26.33 0.56 -15.88
CA ILE A 44 -26.60 2.01 -15.85
C ILE A 44 -26.49 2.59 -17.25
N SER A 45 -27.57 3.22 -17.70
CA SER A 45 -27.61 3.91 -19.00
C SER A 45 -26.92 5.27 -18.93
N GLY A 46 -26.24 5.66 -20.01
CA GLY A 46 -25.52 6.94 -20.09
C GLY A 46 -24.08 6.86 -19.60
N ASN A 47 -23.47 8.01 -19.36
CA ASN A 47 -22.14 8.09 -18.74
C ASN A 47 -22.31 8.16 -17.23
N VAL A 48 -21.37 7.55 -16.51
CA VAL A 48 -21.28 7.68 -15.05
C VAL A 48 -19.96 8.36 -14.67
N ASP A 49 -20.02 9.13 -13.61
CA ASP A 49 -18.83 9.67 -12.96
C ASP A 49 -18.07 8.54 -12.26
N MET A 50 -16.75 8.59 -12.35
CA MET A 50 -15.87 7.59 -11.74
C MET A 50 -14.98 8.28 -10.71
N ASP A 51 -15.08 7.78 -9.49
CA ASP A 51 -14.45 8.36 -8.31
C ASP A 51 -13.52 7.36 -7.62
N TYR A 52 -12.39 7.85 -7.13
CA TYR A 52 -11.59 7.17 -6.11
C TYR A 52 -11.91 7.79 -4.75
N SER A 53 -12.40 6.96 -3.81
CA SER A 53 -12.59 7.36 -2.41
C SER A 53 -11.42 6.91 -1.56
N TYR A 54 -10.74 7.87 -0.95
CA TYR A 54 -9.55 7.70 -0.12
C TYR A 54 -9.86 7.73 1.39
N ILE A 55 -11.11 8.03 1.74
CA ILE A 55 -11.64 7.98 3.11
C ILE A 55 -12.71 6.89 3.19
N ASP A 56 -12.72 6.17 4.31
CA ASP A 56 -13.79 5.23 4.66
C ASP A 56 -15.00 6.00 5.23
N PHE A 57 -15.70 6.70 4.33
CA PHE A 57 -16.92 7.43 4.67
C PHE A 57 -17.99 6.54 5.31
N PRO A 58 -18.23 5.29 4.88
CA PRO A 58 -19.18 4.41 5.56
C PRO A 58 -18.92 4.29 7.07
N SER A 59 -17.66 4.06 7.47
CA SER A 59 -17.31 3.98 8.90
C SER A 59 -17.46 5.33 9.61
N THR A 60 -17.01 6.44 8.99
CA THR A 60 -17.18 7.78 9.56
C THR A 60 -18.65 8.14 9.75
N ILE A 61 -19.49 7.82 8.77
CA ILE A 61 -20.94 8.08 8.78
C ILE A 61 -21.62 7.29 9.90
N LYS A 62 -21.32 5.98 10.00
CA LYS A 62 -21.89 5.10 11.03
C LYS A 62 -21.46 5.49 12.43
N ASN A 63 -20.16 5.68 12.67
CA ASN A 63 -19.62 6.00 13.99
C ASN A 63 -20.06 7.38 14.48
N GLY A 64 -20.21 8.34 13.56
CA GLY A 64 -20.72 9.67 13.89
C GLY A 64 -22.23 9.72 14.14
N GLY A 65 -22.97 8.66 13.83
CA GLY A 65 -24.43 8.65 13.85
C GLY A 65 -25.05 9.58 12.79
N PHE A 66 -24.37 9.73 11.66
CA PHE A 66 -24.87 10.54 10.55
C PHE A 66 -25.86 9.72 9.69
N ASN A 67 -26.61 10.36 8.80
CA ASN A 67 -27.53 9.70 7.84
C ASN A 67 -28.51 8.69 8.47
N GLY A 68 -29.02 8.98 9.67
CA GLY A 68 -29.97 8.11 10.38
C GLY A 68 -29.36 6.89 11.06
N TYR A 69 -28.03 6.71 11.01
CA TYR A 69 -27.37 5.71 11.85
C TYR A 69 -27.42 6.15 13.31
N GLY A 70 -27.74 5.22 14.22
CA GLY A 70 -27.55 5.47 15.64
C GLY A 70 -26.09 5.78 15.91
N LYS A 71 -25.80 6.85 16.65
CA LYS A 71 -24.44 7.16 17.07
C LYS A 71 -23.97 6.03 17.99
N THR A 72 -23.14 5.13 17.46
CA THR A 72 -22.43 4.17 18.31
C THR A 72 -21.60 5.02 19.25
N ALA A 73 -21.93 4.99 20.54
CA ALA A 73 -21.11 5.64 21.55
C ALA A 73 -19.68 5.12 21.34
N SER A 74 -18.73 6.02 21.10
CA SER A 74 -17.31 5.72 21.24
C SER A 74 -17.08 5.42 22.71
N THR A 75 -17.46 4.22 23.14
CA THR A 75 -16.93 3.65 24.36
C THR A 75 -15.47 3.43 24.05
N SER A 76 -14.62 4.24 24.68
CA SER A 76 -13.18 3.99 24.81
C SER A 76 -12.99 2.70 25.60
N THR A 77 -13.40 1.58 25.02
CA THR A 77 -13.04 0.26 25.52
C THR A 77 -11.67 -0.02 24.92
N THR A 78 -10.70 -0.24 25.79
CA THR A 78 -9.34 -0.70 25.50
C THR A 78 -9.40 -2.05 24.77
N ILE A 79 -9.80 -2.05 23.50
CA ILE A 79 -9.43 -3.12 22.58
C ILE A 79 -7.92 -2.95 22.43
N ALA A 80 -7.16 -3.97 22.84
CA ALA A 80 -5.72 -4.00 22.66
C ALA A 80 -5.42 -3.64 21.20
N LYS A 81 -4.87 -2.44 20.98
CA LYS A 81 -4.45 -2.03 19.65
C LYS A 81 -3.48 -3.09 19.14
N LYS A 82 -3.79 -3.66 17.98
CA LYS A 82 -2.85 -4.53 17.26
C LYS A 82 -1.49 -3.83 17.19
N SER A 83 -0.43 -4.59 17.37
CA SER A 83 0.93 -4.09 17.32
C SER A 83 1.26 -3.49 15.95
N VAL A 84 2.28 -2.63 15.90
CA VAL A 84 2.83 -2.08 14.66
C VAL A 84 3.22 -3.20 13.69
N ASP A 85 3.68 -4.34 14.21
CA ASP A 85 4.03 -5.55 13.44
C ASP A 85 2.84 -6.20 12.74
N GLU A 86 1.72 -6.34 13.44
CA GLU A 86 0.49 -6.90 12.88
C GLU A 86 -0.10 -5.98 11.81
N ILE A 87 -0.10 -4.67 12.07
CA ILE A 87 -0.54 -3.67 11.08
C ILE A 87 0.37 -3.71 9.85
N ALA A 88 1.69 -3.83 10.02
CA ALA A 88 2.63 -3.96 8.91
C ALA A 88 2.37 -5.23 8.07
N ALA A 89 2.06 -6.36 8.71
CA ALA A 89 1.71 -7.60 8.00
C ALA A 89 0.40 -7.45 7.20
N GLU A 90 -0.61 -6.80 7.75
CA GLU A 90 -1.86 -6.53 7.04
C GLU A 90 -1.68 -5.57 5.86
N ILE A 91 -0.77 -4.60 5.97
CA ILE A 91 -0.39 -3.71 4.87
C ILE A 91 0.25 -4.50 3.73
N ILE A 92 1.16 -5.42 4.05
CA ILE A 92 1.81 -6.30 3.07
C ILE A 92 0.79 -7.22 2.41
N ALA A 93 -0.21 -7.67 3.16
CA ALA A 93 -1.35 -8.42 2.66
C ALA A 93 -2.37 -7.56 1.86
N GLY A 94 -2.11 -6.26 1.67
CA GLY A 94 -2.93 -5.36 0.85
C GLY A 94 -4.18 -4.80 1.53
N LYS A 95 -4.41 -5.08 2.82
CA LYS A 95 -5.66 -4.70 3.52
C LYS A 95 -5.81 -3.19 3.78
N TRP A 96 -4.72 -2.44 3.66
CA TRP A 96 -4.63 -1.03 4.02
C TRP A 96 -4.52 -0.10 2.81
N GLY A 97 -4.70 -0.60 1.58
CA GLY A 97 -4.54 0.21 0.37
C GLY A 97 -3.07 0.58 0.08
N ASN A 98 -2.88 1.53 -0.84
CA ASN A 98 -1.58 1.94 -1.35
C ASN A 98 -1.36 3.45 -1.18
N GLY A 99 -0.09 3.88 -1.15
CA GLY A 99 0.28 5.30 -1.11
C GLY A 99 -0.37 6.11 0.02
N SER A 100 -1.07 7.20 -0.36
CA SER A 100 -1.76 8.12 0.54
C SER A 100 -2.88 7.46 1.36
N ASP A 101 -3.54 6.45 0.82
CA ASP A 101 -4.71 5.81 1.43
C ASP A 101 -4.31 5.03 2.65
N ARG A 102 -3.21 4.31 2.52
CA ARG A 102 -2.55 3.62 3.61
C ARG A 102 -2.21 4.60 4.72
N LYS A 103 -1.62 5.75 4.38
CA LYS A 103 -1.28 6.79 5.35
C LYS A 103 -2.52 7.33 6.08
N SER A 104 -3.57 7.65 5.34
CA SER A 104 -4.84 8.13 5.88
C SER A 104 -5.47 7.11 6.83
N ARG A 105 -5.58 5.84 6.42
CA ARG A 105 -6.20 4.77 7.21
C ARG A 105 -5.43 4.46 8.48
N ILE A 106 -4.09 4.39 8.42
CA ILE A 106 -3.23 4.15 9.59
C ILE A 106 -3.37 5.31 10.59
N THR A 107 -3.35 6.55 10.10
CA THR A 107 -3.47 7.74 10.94
C THR A 107 -4.86 7.84 11.56
N ALA A 108 -5.93 7.55 10.81
CA ALA A 108 -7.31 7.51 11.29
C ALA A 108 -7.54 6.41 12.33
N ALA A 109 -6.87 5.26 12.19
CA ALA A 109 -6.85 4.19 13.19
C ALA A 109 -5.98 4.54 14.43
N GLY A 110 -5.36 5.72 14.44
CA GLY A 110 -4.56 6.23 15.56
C GLY A 110 -3.20 5.54 15.70
N TYR A 111 -2.65 5.04 14.61
CA TYR A 111 -1.29 4.48 14.56
C TYR A 111 -0.31 5.52 14.00
N ASP A 112 0.96 5.41 14.39
CA ASP A 112 2.03 6.18 13.78
C ASP A 112 2.37 5.61 12.40
N TYR A 113 2.02 6.35 11.36
CA TYR A 113 2.33 6.00 9.97
C TYR A 113 3.81 5.72 9.74
N ASN A 114 4.71 6.53 10.31
CA ASN A 114 6.14 6.40 10.08
C ASN A 114 6.66 5.11 10.70
N ALA A 115 6.24 4.78 11.92
CA ALA A 115 6.60 3.53 12.60
C ALA A 115 6.09 2.30 11.83
N VAL A 116 4.84 2.34 11.38
CA VAL A 116 4.23 1.27 10.60
C VAL A 116 4.91 1.11 9.23
N GLN A 117 5.18 2.21 8.52
CA GLN A 117 5.85 2.17 7.22
C GLN A 117 7.31 1.70 7.34
N ALA A 118 8.02 2.10 8.40
CA ALA A 118 9.35 1.58 8.71
C ALA A 118 9.30 0.05 8.90
N LYS A 119 8.30 -0.46 9.62
CA LYS A 119 8.13 -1.90 9.84
C LYS A 119 7.72 -2.67 8.59
N VAL A 120 6.93 -2.07 7.71
CA VAL A 120 6.63 -2.62 6.37
C VAL A 120 7.90 -2.70 5.53
N ASN A 121 8.72 -1.63 5.52
CA ASN A 121 10.00 -1.62 4.81
C ASN A 121 10.97 -2.66 5.39
N GLU A 122 11.00 -2.84 6.71
CA GLU A 122 11.79 -3.88 7.36
C GLU A 122 11.33 -5.28 6.93
N LYS A 123 10.02 -5.57 6.96
CA LYS A 123 9.47 -6.89 6.58
C LYS A 123 9.62 -7.20 5.08
N LEU A 124 9.47 -6.20 4.20
CA LEU A 124 9.69 -6.35 2.76
C LEU A 124 11.19 -6.36 2.40
N GLY A 125 12.02 -5.63 3.13
CA GLY A 125 13.48 -5.67 3.02
C GLY A 125 14.06 -6.99 3.54
N ALA A 126 13.45 -7.59 4.56
CA ALA A 126 13.78 -8.92 5.07
C ALA A 126 13.36 -10.06 4.11
N ALA A 127 12.52 -9.78 3.11
CA ALA A 127 12.27 -10.72 2.01
C ALA A 127 13.52 -10.90 1.12
N THR A 128 14.48 -9.97 1.19
CA THR A 128 15.87 -10.28 0.87
C THR A 128 16.56 -10.78 2.14
N LYS A 129 16.38 -12.08 2.45
CA LYS A 129 17.35 -12.75 3.33
C LYS A 129 18.72 -12.45 2.73
N LYS A 130 19.59 -11.78 3.49
CA LYS A 130 21.01 -11.64 3.16
C LYS A 130 21.51 -13.06 2.95
N SER A 131 21.60 -13.50 1.69
CA SER A 131 22.09 -14.83 1.37
C SER A 131 23.53 -14.84 1.84
N THR A 132 23.81 -15.61 2.88
CA THR A 132 25.19 -15.96 3.20
C THR A 132 25.76 -16.60 1.94
N ALA A 133 26.78 -15.96 1.36
CA ALA A 133 27.43 -16.46 0.16
C ALA A 133 28.01 -17.85 0.48
N VAL A 134 27.54 -18.87 -0.23
CA VAL A 134 28.08 -20.23 -0.13
C VAL A 134 29.14 -20.38 -1.21
N TYR A 135 30.39 -20.55 -0.81
CA TYR A 135 31.49 -20.82 -1.74
C TYR A 135 31.62 -22.34 -1.96
N TYR A 136 31.77 -22.74 -3.22
CA TYR A 136 31.96 -24.14 -3.59
C TYR A 136 33.06 -24.25 -4.65
N THR A 137 34.11 -25.01 -4.35
CA THR A 137 35.16 -25.35 -5.31
C THR A 137 34.77 -26.61 -6.06
N VAL A 138 34.56 -26.50 -7.37
CA VAL A 138 34.21 -27.62 -8.25
C VAL A 138 35.33 -28.65 -8.25
N LYS A 139 34.98 -29.94 -8.11
CA LYS A 139 35.92 -31.06 -8.15
C LYS A 139 35.75 -31.87 -9.43
N SER A 140 36.79 -32.62 -9.81
CA SER A 140 36.71 -33.55 -10.95
C SER A 140 35.55 -34.55 -10.72
N GLY A 141 34.65 -34.63 -11.70
CA GLY A 141 33.44 -35.47 -11.62
C GLY A 141 32.14 -34.74 -11.20
N ASP A 142 32.20 -33.47 -10.79
CA ASP A 142 31.00 -32.70 -10.48
C ASP A 142 30.22 -32.32 -11.74
N ALA A 143 28.88 -32.37 -11.66
CA ALA A 143 27.98 -31.80 -12.65
C ALA A 143 27.33 -30.52 -12.13
N LEU A 144 27.28 -29.46 -12.95
CA LEU A 144 26.64 -28.19 -12.59
C LEU A 144 25.17 -28.36 -12.16
N SER A 145 24.45 -29.30 -12.78
CA SER A 145 23.07 -29.65 -12.42
C SER A 145 22.96 -30.26 -11.02
N GLY A 146 23.91 -31.11 -10.63
CA GLY A 146 23.98 -31.70 -9.30
C GLY A 146 24.28 -30.65 -8.22
N ILE A 147 25.23 -29.74 -8.51
CA ILE A 147 25.56 -28.60 -7.63
C ILE A 147 24.34 -27.68 -7.49
N ALA A 148 23.70 -27.32 -8.60
CA ALA A 148 22.51 -26.47 -8.59
C ALA A 148 21.40 -27.04 -7.71
N LYS A 149 21.12 -28.34 -7.85
CA LYS A 149 20.12 -29.04 -7.04
C LYS A 149 20.51 -29.08 -5.56
N LYS A 150 21.78 -29.35 -5.25
CA LYS A 150 22.30 -29.43 -3.88
C LYS A 150 22.20 -28.11 -3.12
N TYR A 151 22.40 -26.99 -3.79
CA TYR A 151 22.45 -25.65 -3.18
C TYR A 151 21.20 -24.81 -3.45
N GLY A 152 20.15 -25.39 -4.03
CA GLY A 152 18.90 -24.66 -4.29
C GLY A 152 19.07 -23.48 -5.25
N THR A 153 19.89 -23.64 -6.29
CA THR A 153 20.14 -22.63 -7.32
C THR A 153 19.93 -23.22 -8.72
N THR A 154 20.29 -22.50 -9.78
CA THR A 154 20.16 -22.95 -11.17
C THR A 154 21.51 -23.04 -11.87
N VAL A 155 21.62 -23.93 -12.86
CA VAL A 155 22.82 -24.05 -13.71
C VAL A 155 23.17 -22.70 -14.36
N SER A 156 22.16 -21.97 -14.83
CA SER A 156 22.34 -20.64 -15.42
C SER A 156 22.92 -19.63 -14.42
N ALA A 157 22.48 -19.66 -13.16
CA ALA A 157 23.02 -18.80 -12.11
C ALA A 157 24.49 -19.15 -11.79
N ILE A 158 24.84 -20.44 -11.71
CA ILE A 158 26.23 -20.88 -11.49
C ILE A 158 27.12 -20.47 -12.67
N GLN A 159 26.68 -20.69 -13.91
CA GLN A 159 27.43 -20.30 -15.11
C GLN A 159 27.71 -18.79 -15.14
N LYS A 160 26.69 -17.95 -14.85
CA LYS A 160 26.86 -16.49 -14.76
C LYS A 160 27.88 -16.07 -13.70
N LEU A 161 27.97 -16.78 -12.58
CA LEU A 161 28.96 -16.50 -11.53
C LEU A 161 30.37 -16.90 -11.97
N ASN A 162 30.52 -18.06 -12.62
CA ASN A 162 31.81 -18.50 -13.15
C ASN A 162 32.33 -17.58 -14.27
N SER A 163 31.45 -17.00 -15.09
CA SER A 163 31.84 -16.00 -16.09
C SER A 163 32.29 -14.66 -15.49
N ARG A 164 32.00 -14.40 -14.20
CA ARG A 164 32.45 -13.20 -13.47
C ARG A 164 33.73 -13.44 -12.67
N SER A 165 34.14 -14.70 -12.48
CA SER A 165 35.32 -15.07 -11.68
C SER A 165 36.62 -15.14 -12.50
N SER A 166 36.60 -14.90 -13.81
CA SER A 166 37.81 -14.88 -14.65
C SER A 166 38.61 -13.57 -14.57
N GLY A 167 38.25 -12.65 -13.67
CA GLY A 167 38.93 -11.38 -13.49
C GLY A 167 38.77 -10.88 -12.05
N MET A 168 39.55 -11.46 -11.14
CA MET A 168 39.91 -10.93 -9.82
C MET A 168 41.17 -11.63 -9.35
#